data_AF-A0A4V2JXF3-F1
#
_entry.id   AF-A0A4V2JXF3-F1
#
_cell.length_a   1.000
_cell.length_b   1.000
_cell.length_c   1.000
_cell.angle_alpha   90.00
_cell.angle_beta   90.00
_cell.angle_gamma   90.00
#
_symmetry.space_group_name_H-M   'P 1'
#
loop_
_entity.id
_entity.type
_entity.pdbx_description
1 polymer ?
#
loop_
_entity_poly.entity_id
_entity_poly.type
_entity_poly.pdbx_seq_one_letter_code
_entity_poly.pdbx_strand_id
1 'polypeptide(L)'
;MNTLQSLIQNKDHKAISLLPSPTYDVYKGVACIHMEKYNEALNFITKNSYEYAYCLYKLKNYKKSIRILKKLENTPKVMILLSQCLYYLGYYNGAYEILSGLSSDDEIVVNISAIKSIAIYSSRGSINERLGLASKDIFNSKFIDFSRYKFTDTECHKEYLFNQTFEYMNDKEEYL
;
A
#
# COMPACT_ATOMS: atom_id res chain seq x y z
N MET A 1 -2.31 27.53 27.70
CA MET A 1 -1.50 26.51 26.98
C MET A 1 -2.46 25.51 26.39
N ASN A 2 -2.41 25.26 25.08
CA ASN A 2 -3.17 24.16 24.47
C ASN A 2 -2.56 22.84 24.97
N THR A 3 -3.39 21.95 25.52
CA THR A 3 -2.94 20.62 25.94
C THR A 3 -2.71 19.75 24.71
N LEU A 4 -1.79 18.78 24.77
CA LEU A 4 -1.57 17.82 23.68
C LEU A 4 -2.90 17.22 23.18
N GLN A 5 -3.80 16.89 24.11
CA GLN A 5 -5.11 16.32 23.80
C GLN A 5 -5.97 17.26 22.94
N SER A 6 -5.98 18.56 23.24
CA SER A 6 -6.68 19.55 22.41
C SER A 6 -6.12 19.64 20.99
N LEU A 7 -4.78 19.55 20.84
CA LEU A 7 -4.14 19.58 19.53
C LEU A 7 -4.47 18.33 18.71
N ILE A 8 -4.48 17.15 19.35
CA ILE A 8 -4.85 15.88 18.69
C ILE A 8 -6.32 15.92 18.23
N GLN A 9 -7.23 16.38 19.08
CA GLN A 9 -8.66 16.48 18.76
C GLN A 9 -8.89 17.43 17.57
N ASN A 10 -8.18 18.55 17.54
CA ASN A 10 -8.26 19.54 16.46
C ASN A 10 -7.46 19.14 15.21
N LYS A 11 -6.77 17.99 15.22
CA LYS A 11 -5.85 17.55 14.14
C LYS A 11 -4.82 18.61 13.76
N ASP A 12 -4.36 19.40 14.73
CA ASP A 12 -3.36 20.44 14.49
C ASP A 12 -1.94 19.84 14.46
N HIS A 13 -1.67 19.11 13.37
CA HIS A 13 -0.40 18.41 13.16
C HIS A 13 0.80 19.38 13.12
N LYS A 14 0.58 20.61 12.66
CA LYS A 14 1.63 21.64 12.64
C LYS A 14 2.01 22.02 14.07
N ALA A 15 1.05 22.32 14.95
CA ALA A 15 1.33 22.63 16.34
C ALA A 15 1.95 21.44 17.09
N ILE A 16 1.45 20.22 16.86
CA ILE A 16 2.02 18.99 17.45
C ILE A 16 3.50 18.84 17.08
N SER A 17 3.86 19.11 15.82
CA SER A 17 5.26 18.99 15.34
C SER A 17 6.24 19.96 16.00
N LEU A 18 5.74 21.05 16.60
CA LEU A 18 6.55 22.06 17.29
C LEU A 18 6.67 21.80 18.80
N LEU A 19 6.05 20.74 19.32
CA LEU A 19 6.13 20.42 20.74
C LEU A 19 7.57 20.07 21.17
N PRO A 20 7.92 20.30 22.46
CA PRO A 20 9.26 20.02 22.97
C PRO A 20 9.66 18.54 22.85
N SER A 21 10.86 18.30 22.33
CA SER A 21 11.49 16.97 22.36
C SER A 21 12.22 16.73 23.69
N PRO A 22 12.37 15.48 24.14
CA PRO A 22 11.91 14.24 23.50
C PRO A 22 10.48 13.82 23.90
N THR A 23 9.87 14.52 24.87
CA THR A 23 8.62 14.12 25.54
C THR A 23 7.49 13.80 24.56
N TYR A 24 7.41 14.53 23.45
CA TYR A 24 6.32 14.40 22.48
C TYR A 24 6.74 13.76 21.16
N ASP A 25 7.92 13.15 21.07
CA ASP A 25 8.51 12.69 19.80
C ASP A 25 7.59 11.73 19.04
N VAL A 26 6.97 10.76 19.70
CA VAL A 26 6.03 9.83 19.03
C VAL A 26 4.89 10.60 18.35
N TYR A 27 4.31 11.59 19.02
CA TYR A 27 3.25 12.43 18.47
C TYR A 27 3.75 13.34 17.35
N LYS A 28 4.96 13.89 17.48
CA LYS A 28 5.63 14.67 16.43
C LYS A 28 5.83 13.82 15.18
N GLY A 29 6.28 12.58 15.34
CA GLY A 29 6.45 11.61 14.27
C GLY A 29 5.16 11.35 13.50
N VAL A 30 4.07 11.05 14.22
CA VAL A 30 2.74 10.86 13.62
C VAL A 30 2.24 12.13 12.93
N ALA A 31 2.42 13.30 13.54
CA ALA A 31 2.06 14.57 12.93
C ALA A 31 2.84 14.84 11.63
N CYS A 32 4.14 14.55 11.61
CA CYS A 32 4.95 14.63 10.40
C CYS A 32 4.44 13.68 9.30
N ILE A 33 3.98 12.47 9.64
CA ILE A 33 3.35 11.56 8.67
C ILE A 33 2.10 12.18 8.03
N HIS A 34 1.22 12.78 8.85
CA HIS A 34 0.01 13.43 8.35
C HIS A 34 0.29 14.66 7.48
N MET A 35 1.42 15.33 7.71
CA MET A 35 1.91 16.43 6.87
C MET A 35 2.78 15.94 5.69
N GLU A 36 2.84 14.63 5.43
CA GLU A 36 3.65 14.00 4.38
C GLU A 36 5.17 14.25 4.48
N LYS A 37 5.64 14.66 5.65
CA LYS A 37 7.06 14.91 5.97
C LYS A 37 7.75 13.63 6.43
N TYR A 38 7.78 12.61 5.57
CA TYR A 38 8.25 11.27 5.96
C TYR A 38 9.70 11.22 6.42
N ASN A 39 10.61 11.99 5.81
CA ASN A 39 12.01 12.06 6.26
C ASN A 39 12.13 12.67 7.66
N GLU A 40 11.36 13.72 7.96
CA GLU A 40 11.36 14.34 9.30
C GLU A 40 10.75 13.38 10.34
N ALA A 41 9.69 12.66 9.96
CA ALA A 41 9.01 11.70 10.83
C ALA A 41 9.96 10.59 11.33
N LEU A 42 10.87 10.11 10.47
CA LEU A 42 11.84 9.07 10.82
C LEU A 42 12.78 9.46 11.97
N ASN A 43 12.95 10.76 12.25
CA ASN A 43 13.78 11.23 13.37
C ASN A 43 13.11 11.01 14.74
N PHE A 44 11.78 10.89 14.76
CA PHE A 44 11.00 10.84 16.00
C PHE A 44 10.34 9.48 16.24
N ILE A 45 10.23 8.64 15.22
CA ILE A 45 9.52 7.36 15.28
C ILE A 45 10.48 6.22 15.62
N THR A 46 10.02 5.29 16.47
CA THR A 46 10.73 4.05 16.80
C THR A 46 10.99 3.19 15.55
N LYS A 47 12.24 2.78 15.34
CA LYS A 47 12.70 2.05 14.14
C LYS A 47 11.96 0.73 13.86
N ASN A 48 11.39 0.08 14.87
CA ASN A 48 10.67 -1.20 14.74
C ASN A 48 9.15 -1.02 14.91
N SER A 49 8.59 0.07 14.39
CA SER A 49 7.15 0.36 14.43
C SER A 49 6.53 0.29 13.04
N TYR A 50 5.20 0.22 12.99
CA TYR A 50 4.45 0.32 11.75
C TYR A 50 4.69 1.68 11.08
N GLU A 51 4.66 2.77 11.83
CA GLU A 51 4.81 4.14 11.35
C GLU A 51 6.16 4.34 10.66
N TYR A 52 7.23 3.73 11.19
CA TYR A 52 8.55 3.77 10.57
C TYR A 52 8.58 2.99 9.25
N ALA A 53 7.97 1.80 9.21
CA ALA A 53 7.83 1.02 8.00
C ALA A 53 6.99 1.75 6.94
N TYR A 54 5.93 2.44 7.35
CA TYR A 54 5.08 3.26 6.48
C TYR A 54 5.85 4.47 5.90
N CYS A 55 6.64 5.17 6.71
CA CYS A 55 7.52 6.24 6.21
C CYS A 55 8.51 5.72 5.16
N LEU A 56 9.14 4.56 5.42
CA LEU A 56 10.02 3.93 4.43
C LEU A 56 9.28 3.55 3.15
N TYR A 57 8.07 3.03 3.24
CA TYR A 57 7.22 2.72 2.09
C TYR A 57 6.94 3.98 1.25
N LYS A 58 6.51 5.08 1.87
CA LYS A 58 6.24 6.36 1.16
C LYS A 58 7.50 6.95 0.53
N LEU A 59 8.67 6.71 1.12
CA LEU A 59 9.98 7.04 0.57
C LEU A 59 10.52 6.02 -0.44
N LYS A 60 9.68 5.09 -0.93
CA LYS A 60 10.02 4.02 -1.88
C LYS A 60 11.14 3.07 -1.41
N ASN A 61 11.44 3.04 -0.12
CA ASN A 61 12.40 2.13 0.51
C ASN A 61 11.75 0.78 0.86
N TYR A 62 11.08 0.15 -0.12
CA TYR A 62 10.23 -1.03 0.07
C TYR A 62 10.97 -2.20 0.74
N LYS A 63 12.21 -2.51 0.32
CA LYS A 63 12.99 -3.60 0.91
C LYS A 63 13.25 -3.40 2.42
N LYS A 64 13.51 -2.17 2.85
CA LYS A 64 13.72 -1.86 4.28
C LYS A 64 12.39 -1.91 5.03
N SER A 65 11.31 -1.41 4.43
CA SER A 65 9.96 -1.49 5.00
C SER A 65 9.56 -2.96 5.26
N ILE A 66 9.71 -3.84 4.27
CA ILE A 66 9.44 -5.29 4.39
C ILE A 66 10.20 -5.93 5.55
N ARG A 67 11.49 -5.60 5.73
CA ARG A 67 12.31 -6.17 6.82
C ARG A 67 11.76 -5.83 8.20
N ILE A 68 11.08 -4.70 8.35
CA ILE A 68 10.44 -4.28 9.60
C ILE A 68 9.07 -4.95 9.71
N LEU A 69 8.24 -4.88 8.66
CA LEU A 69 6.89 -5.45 8.65
C LEU A 69 6.89 -6.94 9.00
N LYS A 70 7.86 -7.72 8.48
CA LYS A 70 8.02 -9.15 8.79
C LYS A 70 8.31 -9.47 10.27
N LYS A 71 8.63 -8.47 11.09
CA LYS A 71 8.90 -8.62 12.53
C LYS A 71 7.75 -8.12 13.41
N LEU A 72 6.75 -7.46 12.82
CA LEU A 72 5.59 -6.97 13.54
C LEU A 72 4.54 -8.08 13.65
N GLU A 73 3.56 -7.87 14.53
CA GLU A 73 2.39 -8.74 14.61
C GLU A 73 1.61 -8.74 13.29
N ASN A 74 1.11 -9.91 12.89
CA ASN A 74 0.35 -10.13 11.67
C ASN A 74 -1.08 -9.57 11.80
N THR A 75 -1.19 -8.24 11.79
CA THR A 75 -2.47 -7.53 11.71
C THR A 75 -2.83 -7.23 10.26
N PRO A 76 -4.13 -7.06 9.91
CA PRO A 76 -4.53 -6.69 8.55
C PRO A 76 -3.79 -5.47 8.00
N LYS A 77 -3.63 -4.42 8.82
CA LYS A 77 -2.90 -3.19 8.47
C LYS A 77 -1.42 -3.44 8.11
N VAL A 78 -0.75 -4.34 8.81
CA VAL A 78 0.63 -4.76 8.50
C VAL A 78 0.68 -5.56 7.20
N MET A 79 -0.25 -6.50 7.03
CA MET A 79 -0.33 -7.37 5.85
C MET A 79 -0.63 -6.58 4.58
N ILE A 80 -1.53 -5.60 4.63
CA ILE A 80 -1.83 -4.69 3.51
C ILE A 80 -0.56 -3.95 3.07
N LEU A 81 0.14 -3.30 4.00
CA LEU A 81 1.35 -2.55 3.67
C LEU A 81 2.48 -3.46 3.15
N LEU A 82 2.57 -4.70 3.67
CA LEU A 82 3.50 -5.70 3.18
C LEU A 82 3.19 -6.10 1.73
N SER A 83 1.91 -6.36 1.42
CA SER A 83 1.46 -6.65 0.06
C SER A 83 1.76 -5.49 -0.89
N GLN A 84 1.46 -4.26 -0.50
CA GLN A 84 1.78 -3.05 -1.28
C GLN A 84 3.28 -2.96 -1.57
N CYS A 85 4.14 -3.22 -0.57
CA CYS A 85 5.59 -3.23 -0.79
C CYS A 85 6.04 -4.32 -1.77
N LEU A 86 5.43 -5.51 -1.71
CA LEU A 86 5.72 -6.61 -2.65
C LEU A 86 5.28 -6.25 -4.07
N TYR A 87 4.08 -5.69 -4.22
CA TYR A 87 3.54 -5.21 -5.49
C TYR A 87 4.50 -4.21 -6.16
N TYR A 88 4.93 -3.16 -5.46
CA TYR A 88 5.87 -2.17 -6.02
C TYR A 88 7.26 -2.73 -6.33
N LEU A 89 7.63 -3.87 -5.74
CA LEU A 89 8.86 -4.57 -6.06
C LEU A 89 8.71 -5.56 -7.22
N GLY A 90 7.50 -5.78 -7.72
CA GLY A 90 7.18 -6.74 -8.79
C GLY A 90 6.96 -8.17 -8.31
N TYR A 91 6.73 -8.39 -7.01
CA TYR A 91 6.39 -9.70 -6.45
C TYR A 91 4.87 -9.84 -6.36
N TYR A 92 4.22 -10.01 -7.51
CA TYR A 92 2.77 -9.94 -7.63
C TYR A 92 2.08 -11.17 -7.03
N ASN A 93 2.66 -12.38 -7.16
CA ASN A 93 2.08 -13.58 -6.55
C ASN A 93 2.08 -13.46 -5.03
N GLY A 94 3.22 -13.07 -4.44
CA GLY A 94 3.31 -12.87 -2.99
C GLY A 94 2.41 -11.74 -2.47
N ALA A 95 2.27 -10.66 -3.22
CA ALA A 95 1.33 -9.58 -2.90
C ALA A 95 -0.13 -10.07 -2.90
N TYR A 96 -0.49 -10.86 -3.92
CA TYR A 96 -1.83 -11.43 -4.08
C TYR A 96 -2.18 -12.42 -2.97
N GLU A 97 -1.29 -13.38 -2.67
CA GLU A 97 -1.50 -14.39 -1.63
C GLU A 97 -1.81 -13.73 -0.28
N ILE A 98 -1.09 -12.65 0.06
CA ILE A 98 -1.33 -11.91 1.30
C ILE A 98 -2.73 -11.29 1.34
N LEU A 99 -3.15 -10.55 0.31
CA LEU A 99 -4.46 -9.87 0.34
C LEU A 99 -5.63 -10.83 0.20
N SER A 100 -5.47 -11.87 -0.61
CA SER A 100 -6.51 -12.90 -0.81
C SER A 100 -6.82 -13.70 0.47
N GLY A 101 -5.91 -13.70 1.44
CA GLY A 101 -6.11 -14.30 2.76
C GLY A 101 -6.78 -13.37 3.79
N LEU A 102 -7.03 -12.10 3.46
CA LEU A 102 -7.73 -11.16 4.34
C LEU A 102 -9.24 -11.16 4.06
N SER A 103 -10.04 -10.69 5.02
CA SER A 103 -11.45 -10.41 4.80
C SER A 103 -11.62 -9.37 3.70
N SER A 104 -12.48 -9.63 2.72
CA SER A 104 -12.70 -8.73 1.60
C SER A 104 -13.56 -7.53 2.00
N ASP A 105 -13.01 -6.33 1.82
CA ASP A 105 -13.71 -5.05 1.74
C ASP A 105 -13.43 -4.39 0.38
N ASP A 106 -14.07 -3.26 0.10
CA ASP A 106 -13.98 -2.58 -1.20
C ASP A 106 -12.51 -2.28 -1.58
N GLU A 107 -11.71 -1.78 -0.63
CA GLU A 107 -10.30 -1.44 -0.87
C GLU A 107 -9.43 -2.69 -1.11
N ILE A 108 -9.67 -3.77 -0.35
CA ILE A 108 -8.96 -5.04 -0.54
C ILE A 108 -9.29 -5.62 -1.92
N VAL A 109 -10.55 -5.59 -2.35
CA VAL A 109 -10.96 -6.09 -3.67
C VAL A 109 -10.32 -5.27 -4.79
N VAL A 110 -10.31 -3.94 -4.68
CA VAL A 110 -9.62 -3.05 -5.62
C VAL A 110 -8.13 -3.40 -5.73
N ASN A 111 -7.45 -3.54 -4.58
CA ASN A 111 -6.03 -3.87 -4.55
C ASN A 111 -5.73 -5.25 -5.13
N ILE A 112 -6.57 -6.26 -4.83
CA ILE A 112 -6.44 -7.60 -5.44
C ILE A 112 -6.62 -7.51 -6.96
N SER A 113 -7.59 -6.73 -7.44
CA SER A 113 -7.80 -6.52 -8.87
C SER A 113 -6.58 -5.88 -9.53
N ALA A 114 -6.00 -4.83 -8.94
CA ALA A 114 -4.78 -4.21 -9.44
C ALA A 114 -3.62 -5.22 -9.57
N ILE A 115 -3.40 -6.03 -8.52
CA ILE A 115 -2.34 -7.05 -8.53
C ILE A 115 -2.61 -8.09 -9.62
N LYS A 116 -3.84 -8.59 -9.73
CA LYS A 116 -4.24 -9.56 -10.76
C LYS A 116 -3.97 -9.02 -12.16
N SER A 117 -4.44 -7.81 -12.44
CA SER A 117 -4.36 -7.24 -13.79
C SER A 117 -2.92 -6.97 -14.21
N ILE A 118 -2.08 -6.47 -13.29
CA ILE A 118 -0.64 -6.30 -13.56
C ILE A 118 0.11 -7.63 -13.63
N ALA A 119 -0.26 -8.64 -12.83
CA ALA A 119 0.34 -9.97 -12.95
C ALA A 119 0.08 -10.60 -14.32
N ILE A 120 -1.18 -10.52 -14.80
CA ILE A 120 -1.56 -11.00 -16.15
C ILE A 120 -0.84 -10.20 -17.23
N TYR A 121 -0.80 -8.88 -17.10
CA TYR A 121 -0.10 -8.02 -18.07
C TYR A 121 1.40 -8.38 -18.13
N SER A 122 2.05 -8.50 -16.97
CA SER A 122 3.48 -8.77 -16.86
C SER A 122 3.87 -10.19 -17.30
N SER A 123 2.95 -11.16 -17.35
CA SER A 123 3.23 -12.50 -17.85
C SER A 123 3.21 -12.63 -19.38
N ARG A 124 2.69 -11.64 -20.13
CA ARG A 124 2.43 -11.75 -21.58
C ARG A 124 3.63 -11.50 -22.53
N GLY A 125 4.83 -11.17 -22.03
CA GLY A 125 6.08 -11.16 -22.81
C GLY A 125 6.25 -10.10 -23.93
N SER A 126 7.51 -9.71 -24.20
CA SER A 126 8.05 -8.78 -25.23
C SER A 126 7.71 -7.26 -25.13
N ILE A 127 6.55 -6.84 -24.65
CA ILE A 127 6.22 -5.40 -24.48
C ILE A 127 6.68 -4.86 -23.10
N ASN A 128 6.95 -5.75 -22.15
CA ASN A 128 7.23 -5.44 -20.74
C ASN A 128 8.55 -4.68 -20.49
N GLU A 129 9.51 -4.76 -21.41
CA GLU A 129 10.80 -4.04 -21.28
C GLU A 129 10.63 -2.53 -21.44
N ARG A 130 9.65 -2.07 -22.22
CA ARG A 130 9.44 -0.62 -22.47
C ARG A 130 8.82 0.12 -21.30
N LEU A 131 8.12 -0.57 -20.40
CA LEU A 131 7.49 0.02 -19.21
C LEU A 131 8.13 -0.43 -17.88
N GLY A 132 9.09 -1.36 -17.91
CA GLY A 132 9.82 -1.80 -16.72
C GLY A 132 9.00 -2.64 -15.72
N LEU A 133 7.87 -3.21 -16.13
CA LEU A 133 6.91 -3.95 -15.28
C LEU A 133 7.13 -5.47 -15.30
N ALA A 134 8.38 -5.93 -15.40
CA ALA A 134 8.68 -7.36 -15.36
C ALA A 134 8.37 -7.95 -13.96
N SER A 135 7.54 -9.00 -13.93
CA SER A 135 7.31 -9.77 -12.70
C SER A 135 8.62 -10.39 -12.20
N LYS A 136 8.80 -10.41 -10.88
CA LYS A 136 9.94 -11.03 -10.19
C LYS A 136 9.59 -12.34 -9.51
N ASP A 137 8.32 -12.72 -9.52
CA ASP A 137 7.85 -14.04 -9.12
C ASP A 137 6.95 -14.67 -10.20
N ILE A 138 6.87 -16.00 -10.16
CA ILE A 138 5.97 -16.75 -11.02
C ILE A 138 4.60 -16.71 -10.39
N PHE A 139 3.60 -16.24 -11.14
CA PHE A 139 2.22 -16.21 -10.68
C PHE A 139 1.57 -17.57 -10.86
N ASN A 140 1.26 -18.24 -9.75
CA ASN A 140 0.69 -19.60 -9.73
C ASN A 140 -0.65 -19.67 -8.96
N SER A 141 -1.08 -18.56 -8.36
CA SER A 141 -2.33 -18.50 -7.59
C SER A 141 -3.56 -18.56 -8.49
N LYS A 142 -4.64 -19.19 -8.01
CA LYS A 142 -5.95 -19.10 -8.66
C LYS A 142 -6.62 -17.78 -8.29
N PHE A 143 -7.06 -17.03 -9.30
CA PHE A 143 -7.74 -15.78 -9.08
C PHE A 143 -9.13 -15.98 -8.45
N ILE A 144 -9.45 -15.17 -7.44
CA ILE A 144 -10.79 -15.08 -6.86
C ILE A 144 -11.67 -14.35 -7.88
N ASP A 145 -12.88 -14.87 -8.09
CA ASP A 145 -13.89 -14.23 -8.92
C ASP A 145 -14.70 -13.23 -8.08
N PHE A 146 -14.52 -11.94 -8.36
CA PHE A 146 -15.25 -10.85 -7.73
C PHE A 146 -16.42 -10.33 -8.57
N SER A 147 -16.84 -11.02 -9.64
CA SER A 147 -17.97 -10.61 -10.49
C SER A 147 -19.29 -10.42 -9.75
N ARG A 148 -19.45 -11.07 -8.59
CA ARG A 148 -20.62 -10.97 -7.71
C ARG A 148 -20.39 -10.12 -6.46
N TYR A 149 -19.20 -9.53 -6.32
CA TYR A 149 -18.88 -8.67 -5.19
C TYR A 149 -19.73 -7.39 -5.25
N LYS A 150 -20.30 -7.00 -4.11
CA LYS A 150 -21.17 -5.82 -4.01
C LYS A 150 -20.40 -4.69 -3.36
N PHE A 151 -19.87 -3.80 -4.19
CA PHE A 151 -19.18 -2.60 -3.72
C PHE A 151 -20.15 -1.67 -2.98
N THR A 152 -19.70 -1.12 -1.85
CA THR A 152 -20.43 -0.09 -1.11
C THR A 152 -19.96 1.32 -1.47
N ASP A 153 -18.67 1.47 -1.79
CA ASP A 153 -18.05 2.70 -2.25
C ASP A 153 -18.02 2.75 -3.79
N THR A 154 -18.58 3.83 -4.35
CA THR A 154 -18.68 4.02 -5.79
C THR A 154 -17.32 4.27 -6.46
N GLU A 155 -16.39 4.92 -5.76
CA GLU A 155 -15.06 5.19 -6.28
C GLU A 155 -14.22 3.91 -6.32
N CYS A 156 -14.32 3.08 -5.27
CA CYS A 156 -13.71 1.75 -5.29
C CYS A 156 -14.24 0.90 -6.45
N HIS A 157 -15.55 0.92 -6.71
CA HIS A 157 -16.10 0.20 -7.85
C HIS A 157 -15.52 0.69 -9.20
N LYS A 158 -15.40 2.01 -9.39
CA LYS A 158 -14.77 2.55 -10.62
C LYS A 158 -13.31 2.14 -10.73
N GLU A 159 -12.55 2.22 -9.64
CA GLU A 159 -11.13 1.84 -9.62
C GLU A 159 -10.95 0.34 -9.91
N TYR A 160 -11.84 -0.50 -9.35
CA TYR A 160 -11.90 -1.93 -9.68
C TYR A 160 -12.07 -2.16 -11.18
N LEU A 161 -13.07 -1.54 -11.81
CA LEU A 161 -13.32 -1.65 -13.24
C LEU A 161 -12.15 -1.11 -14.08
N PHE A 162 -11.56 0.01 -13.66
CA PHE A 162 -10.38 0.57 -14.30
C PHE A 162 -9.19 -0.40 -14.24
N ASN A 163 -8.92 -1.02 -13.10
CA ASN A 163 -7.85 -2.00 -12.94
C ASN A 163 -8.03 -3.19 -13.89
N GLN A 164 -9.26 -3.67 -14.09
CA GLN A 164 -9.54 -4.78 -15.02
C GLN A 164 -9.13 -4.47 -16.47
N THR A 165 -9.16 -3.20 -16.89
CA THR A 165 -8.76 -2.83 -18.27
C THR A 165 -7.29 -3.17 -18.58
N PHE A 166 -6.43 -3.23 -17.56
CA PHE A 166 -5.02 -3.60 -17.74
C PHE A 166 -4.83 -5.06 -18.13
N GLU A 167 -5.82 -5.94 -17.89
CA GLU A 167 -5.79 -7.33 -18.35
C GLU A 167 -5.78 -7.43 -19.88
N TYR A 168 -6.36 -6.45 -20.56
CA TYR A 168 -6.61 -6.44 -22.01
C TYR A 168 -5.79 -5.38 -22.75
N MET A 169 -4.94 -4.62 -22.05
CA MET A 169 -4.21 -3.48 -22.62
C MET A 169 -3.29 -3.85 -23.80
N ASN A 170 -2.97 -5.13 -23.99
CA ASN A 170 -2.18 -5.64 -25.12
C ASN A 170 -3.02 -6.32 -26.23
N ASP A 171 -4.33 -6.51 -26.03
CA ASP A 171 -5.22 -7.03 -27.07
C ASP A 171 -5.63 -5.89 -28.01
N LYS A 172 -4.86 -5.74 -29.10
CA LYS A 172 -5.13 -4.74 -30.14
C LYS A 172 -6.48 -4.93 -30.84
N GLU A 173 -7.10 -6.11 -30.72
CA GLU A 173 -8.38 -6.43 -31.37
C GLU A 173 -9.61 -5.94 -30.59
N GLU A 174 -9.48 -5.59 -29.30
CA GLU A 174 -10.62 -5.10 -28.50
C GLU A 174 -10.80 -3.57 -28.53
N TYR A 175 -9.82 -2.85 -29.07
CA TYR A 175 -9.82 -1.38 -29.18
C TYR A 175 -9.97 -0.85 -30.62
N LEU A 176 -10.25 -1.74 -31.59
CA LEU A 176 -10.57 -1.44 -32.99
C LEU A 176 -12.00 -1.89 -33.32
#